data_AF-A0A9D6WKT5-F1
#
_entry.id   AF-A0A9D6WKT5-F1
#
_cell.length_a   1.000
_cell.length_b   1.000
_cell.length_c   1.000
_cell.angle_alpha   90.00
_cell.angle_beta   90.00
_cell.angle_gamma   90.00
#
_symmetry.space_group_name_H-M   'P 1'
#
loop_
_entity.id
_entity.type
_entity.pdbx_description
1 polymer ?
#
loop_
_entity_poly.entity_id
_entity_poly.type
_entity_poly.pdbx_seq_one_letter_code
_entity_poly.pdbx_strand_id
1 'polypeptide(L)'
;MKAPNTSIFKDRDKEAKFWEENYRGIWKTGKPIRIRFAKNLSMTLNIRLDPDTLHSVKNQARKRGLGPTQLVRMWVMEKIEGEHLQRQQHKNMSYA
;
A
#
# COMPACT_ATOMS: atom_id res chain seq x y z
N MET A 1 3.74 -7.36 16.21
CA MET A 1 2.26 -7.48 16.24
C MET A 1 1.86 -8.41 15.11
N LYS A 2 1.20 -9.54 15.40
CA LYS A 2 0.63 -10.39 14.34
C LYS A 2 -0.55 -9.64 13.73
N ALA A 3 -0.59 -9.52 12.40
CA ALA A 3 -1.78 -9.00 11.72
C ALA A 3 -2.99 -9.88 12.11
N PRO A 4 -4.18 -9.32 12.37
CA PRO A 4 -5.39 -10.12 12.53
C PRO A 4 -5.78 -10.63 11.14
N ASN A 5 -5.10 -11.66 10.65
CA ASN A 5 -5.27 -12.15 9.29
C ASN A 5 -5.75 -13.58 9.25
N THR A 6 -6.89 -13.83 9.89
CA THR A 6 -7.74 -14.97 9.55
C THR A 6 -9.13 -14.66 10.03
N SER A 7 -10.05 -14.40 9.09
CA SER A 7 -11.47 -14.47 9.39
C SER A 7 -11.77 -15.87 9.93
N ILE A 8 -12.62 -15.97 10.95
CA ILE A 8 -13.08 -17.27 11.46
C ILE A 8 -13.93 -18.02 10.43
N PHE A 9 -14.41 -17.31 9.41
CA PHE A 9 -15.19 -17.87 8.32
C PHE A 9 -14.28 -18.43 7.23
N LYS A 10 -14.54 -19.69 6.85
CA LYS A 10 -13.86 -20.36 5.73
C LYS A 10 -14.53 -20.10 4.37
N ASP A 11 -15.71 -19.50 4.39
CA ASP A 11 -16.60 -19.29 3.24
C ASP A 11 -17.12 -17.85 3.27
N ARG A 12 -16.92 -17.14 2.16
CA ARG A 12 -17.24 -15.71 2.02
C ARG A 12 -18.74 -15.43 1.99
N ASP A 13 -19.54 -16.31 1.38
CA ASP A 13 -20.98 -16.08 1.26
C ASP A 13 -21.66 -16.23 2.63
N LYS A 14 -21.19 -17.19 3.42
CA LYS A 14 -21.62 -17.36 4.82
C LYS A 14 -21.20 -16.20 5.70
N GLU A 15 -19.99 -15.68 5.49
CA GLU A 15 -19.51 -14.48 6.19
C GLU A 15 -20.39 -13.26 5.88
N ALA A 16 -20.70 -13.00 4.60
CA ALA A 16 -21.55 -11.89 4.19
C ALA A 16 -22.93 -11.96 4.84
N LYS A 17 -23.59 -13.12 4.75
CA LYS A 17 -24.92 -13.33 5.34
C LYS A 17 -24.92 -13.16 6.87
N PHE A 18 -23.90 -13.68 7.55
CA PHE A 18 -23.75 -13.48 8.99
C PHE A 18 -23.69 -12.00 9.35
N TRP A 19 -22.88 -11.21 8.63
CA TRP A 19 -22.75 -9.78 8.91
C TRP A 19 -24.02 -9.00 8.57
N GLU A 20 -24.73 -9.33 7.48
CA GLU A 20 -26.01 -8.71 7.16
C GLU A 20 -27.05 -8.86 8.29
N GLU A 21 -27.15 -10.07 8.85
CA GLU A 21 -28.13 -10.40 9.88
C GLU A 21 -27.73 -9.88 11.27
N ASN A 22 -26.44 -9.96 11.62
CA ASN A 22 -25.97 -9.81 12.99
C ASN A 22 -25.30 -8.45 13.29
N TYR A 23 -24.96 -7.65 12.27
CA TYR A 23 -24.21 -6.39 12.44
C TYR A 23 -24.84 -5.47 13.47
N ARG A 24 -26.16 -5.22 13.40
CA ARG A 24 -26.84 -4.27 14.29
C ARG A 24 -26.80 -4.69 15.76
N GLY A 25 -26.92 -5.98 16.05
CA GLY A 25 -26.87 -6.51 17.41
C GLY A 25 -25.47 -6.41 17.99
N ILE A 26 -24.47 -6.83 17.21
CA ILE A 26 -23.06 -6.79 17.58
C ILE A 26 -22.57 -5.35 17.75
N TRP A 27 -23.02 -4.42 16.90
CA TRP A 27 -22.65 -3.01 17.00
C TRP A 27 -23.14 -2.35 18.30
N LYS A 28 -24.34 -2.73 18.77
CA LYS A 28 -24.92 -2.18 20.01
C LYS A 28 -24.23 -2.71 21.27
N THR A 29 -23.73 -3.95 21.25
CA THR A 29 -23.11 -4.61 22.42
C THR A 29 -21.58 -4.56 22.38
N GLY A 30 -21.01 -4.22 21.23
CA GLY A 30 -19.58 -4.13 21.01
C GLY A 30 -18.94 -3.08 21.91
N LYS A 31 -17.84 -3.46 22.56
CA LYS A 31 -17.02 -2.52 23.32
C LYS A 31 -16.01 -1.85 22.38
N PRO A 32 -15.90 -0.52 22.38
CA PRO A 32 -14.90 0.17 21.56
C PRO A 32 -13.50 -0.25 22.01
N ILE A 33 -12.70 -0.75 21.07
CA ILE A 33 -11.28 -1.04 21.31
C ILE A 33 -10.48 0.15 20.81
N ARG A 34 -9.59 0.67 21.65
CA ARG A 34 -8.68 1.75 21.25
C ARG A 34 -7.57 1.18 20.38
N ILE A 35 -7.79 1.16 19.07
CA ILE A 35 -6.79 0.77 18.09
C ILE A 35 -5.74 1.89 18.02
N ARG A 36 -4.49 1.57 18.34
CA ARG A 36 -3.35 2.46 18.07
C ARG A 36 -2.87 2.19 16.65
N PHE A 37 -3.21 3.07 15.73
CA PHE A 37 -2.54 3.09 14.43
C PHE A 37 -1.09 3.50 14.64
N ALA A 38 -0.16 2.82 13.96
CA ALA A 38 1.22 3.27 13.90
C ALA A 38 1.21 4.69 13.32
N LYS A 39 1.68 5.67 14.11
CA LYS A 39 1.87 7.04 13.61
C LYS A 39 2.96 6.98 12.54
N ASN A 40 2.72 7.65 11.41
CA ASN A 40 3.70 7.89 10.34
C ASN A 40 4.24 6.63 9.65
N LEU A 41 3.36 5.86 8.99
CA LEU A 41 3.77 4.77 8.08
C LEU A 41 4.48 5.26 6.80
N SER A 42 4.61 6.57 6.62
CA SER A 42 5.28 7.19 5.48
C SER A 42 6.12 8.38 5.93
N MET A 43 7.32 8.48 5.38
CA MET A 43 8.19 9.65 5.51
C MET A 43 8.06 10.53 4.27
N THR A 44 8.20 11.86 4.43
CA THR A 44 8.15 12.82 3.32
C THR A 44 9.55 13.05 2.78
N LEU A 45 9.69 13.04 1.46
CA LEU A 45 10.89 13.45 0.75
C LEU A 45 10.58 14.69 -0.08
N ASN A 46 11.28 15.81 0.18
CA ASN A 46 11.21 17.00 -0.66
C ASN A 46 12.31 16.95 -1.71
N ILE A 47 11.93 17.00 -2.99
CA ILE A 47 12.85 17.02 -4.13
C ILE A 47 12.66 18.31 -4.93
N ARG A 48 13.76 18.87 -5.43
CA ARG A 48 13.72 19.97 -6.40
C ARG A 48 13.78 19.37 -7.80
N LEU A 49 12.83 19.76 -8.64
CA LEU A 49 12.78 19.45 -10.06
C LEU A 49 12.77 20.76 -10.81
N ASP A 50 13.40 20.81 -11.98
CA ASP A 50 13.24 21.92 -12.89
C ASP A 50 11.77 22.00 -13.38
N PRO A 51 11.33 23.18 -13.84
CA PRO A 51 9.94 23.40 -14.24
C PRO A 51 9.44 22.43 -15.32
N ASP A 52 10.28 22.12 -16.32
CA ASP A 52 9.90 21.29 -17.47
C ASP A 52 9.73 19.82 -17.07
N THR A 53 10.62 19.33 -16.21
CA THR A 53 10.51 17.99 -15.61
C THR A 53 9.25 17.90 -14.76
N LEU A 54 8.98 18.86 -13.88
CA LEU A 54 7.77 18.83 -13.06
C LEU A 54 6.49 18.88 -13.91
N HIS A 55 6.50 19.68 -14.98
CA HIS A 55 5.39 19.75 -15.92
C HIS A 55 5.15 18.41 -16.62
N SER A 56 6.24 17.74 -17.03
CA SER A 56 6.19 16.42 -17.64
C SER A 56 5.61 15.37 -16.69
N VAL A 57 6.03 15.37 -15.41
CA VAL A 57 5.47 14.48 -14.38
C VAL A 57 3.97 14.71 -14.22
N LYS A 58 3.52 15.97 -14.11
CA LYS A 58 2.11 16.32 -13.97
C LYS A 58 1.28 15.82 -15.16
N ASN A 59 1.77 16.01 -16.38
CA ASN A 59 1.09 15.56 -17.59
C ASN A 59 0.97 14.04 -17.67
N GLN A 60 2.03 13.32 -17.32
CA GLN A 60 2.01 11.86 -17.28
C GLN A 60 1.08 11.32 -16.19
N ALA A 61 1.09 11.93 -15.00
CA ALA A 61 0.22 11.54 -13.91
C ALA A 61 -1.25 11.71 -14.28
N ARG A 62 -1.60 12.87 -14.89
CA ARG A 62 -2.96 13.15 -15.37
C ARG A 62 -3.44 12.13 -16.40
N LYS A 63 -2.60 11.78 -17.38
CA LYS A 63 -2.94 10.76 -18.40
C LYS A 63 -3.26 9.39 -17.79
N ARG A 64 -2.74 9.10 -16.59
CA ARG A 64 -2.93 7.84 -15.87
C ARG A 64 -3.97 7.92 -14.74
N GLY A 65 -4.64 9.06 -14.55
CA GLY A 65 -5.58 9.26 -13.45
C GLY A 65 -4.91 9.29 -12.06
N LEU A 66 -3.62 9.63 -11.99
CA LEU A 66 -2.83 9.65 -10.76
C LEU A 66 -2.45 11.08 -10.36
N GLY A 67 -2.23 11.29 -9.05
CA GLY A 67 -1.57 12.51 -8.56
C GLY A 67 -0.07 12.50 -8.88
N PRO A 68 0.58 13.67 -9.11
CA PRO A 68 2.02 13.74 -9.41
C PRO A 68 2.90 13.04 -8.38
N THR A 69 2.63 13.26 -7.08
CA THR A 69 3.37 12.62 -5.99
C THR A 69 3.20 11.10 -5.98
N GLN A 70 2.01 10.60 -6.34
CA GLN A 70 1.74 9.16 -6.41
C GLN A 70 2.52 8.51 -7.56
N LEU A 71 2.55 9.16 -8.72
CA LEU A 71 3.35 8.69 -9.86
C LEU A 71 4.84 8.65 -9.51
N VAL A 72 5.38 9.72 -8.92
CA VAL A 72 6.79 9.78 -8.50
C VAL A 72 7.10 8.67 -7.49
N ARG A 73 6.22 8.45 -6.50
CA ARG A 73 6.38 7.36 -5.52
C ARG A 73 6.46 6.00 -6.21
N MET A 74 5.60 5.73 -7.19
CA MET A 74 5.61 4.46 -7.93
C MET A 74 6.92 4.28 -8.68
N TRP A 75 7.35 5.28 -9.45
CA TRP A 75 8.62 5.19 -10.18
C TRP A 75 9.84 4.98 -9.27
N VAL A 76 9.88 5.65 -8.12
CA VAL A 76 10.94 5.45 -7.12
C VAL A 76 10.93 4.00 -6.62
N MET A 77 9.76 3.43 -6.33
CA MET A 77 9.64 2.04 -5.89
C MET A 77 10.07 1.06 -6.97
N GLU A 78 9.58 1.23 -8.20
CA GLU A 78 9.93 0.40 -9.36
C GLU A 78 11.44 0.41 -9.61
N LYS A 79 12.07 1.60 -9.51
CA LYS A 79 13.51 1.73 -9.71
C LYS A 79 14.31 1.00 -8.63
N ILE A 80 13.93 1.16 -7.37
CA ILE A 80 14.58 0.51 -6.23
C ILE A 80 14.45 -1.02 -6.35
N GLU A 81 13.25 -1.52 -6.64
CA GLU A 81 12.99 -2.95 -6.80
C GLU A 81 13.80 -3.54 -7.96
N GLY A 82 13.85 -2.85 -9.10
CA GLY A 82 14.68 -3.24 -10.24
C GLY A 82 16.16 -3.35 -9.88
N GLU A 83 16.70 -2.41 -9.11
CA GLU A 83 18.10 -2.48 -8.65
C GLU A 83 18.35 -3.64 -7.68
N HIS A 84 17.41 -3.95 -6.80
CA HIS A 84 17.54 -5.10 -5.90
C HIS A 84 17.59 -6.42 -6.66
N LEU A 85 16.73 -6.59 -7.66
CA LEU A 85 16.72 -7.79 -8.52
C LEU A 85 18.04 -7.94 -9.27
N GLN A 86 18.56 -6.87 -9.86
CA GLN A 86 19.86 -6.89 -10.56
C GLN A 86 20.99 -7.30 -9.62
N ARG A 87 21.08 -6.69 -8.42
CA ARG A 87 22.12 -7.03 -7.44
C ARG A 87 22.04 -8.49 -6.99
N GLN A 88 20.84 -9.06 -6.86
CA GLN A 88 20.67 -10.47 -6.50
C GLN A 88 21.12 -11.42 -7.62
N GLN A 89 20.80 -11.10 -8.87
CA GLN A 89 21.25 -11.88 -10.04
C GLN A 89 22.77 -11.88 -10.17
N HIS A 90 23.42 -10.72 -10.00
CA HIS A 90 24.88 -10.63 -10.03
C HIS A 90 25.56 -11.42 -8.91
N LYS A 91 24.98 -11.45 -7.71
CA LYS A 91 25.50 -12.29 -6.61
C LYS A 91 25.36 -13.76 -6.95
N ASN A 92 24.19 -14.22 -7.38
CA ASN A 92 23.95 -15.64 -7.64
C ASN A 92 24.82 -16.20 -8.78
N MET A 93 25.19 -15.36 -9.74
CA MET A 93 26.05 -15.71 -10.87
C MET A 93 27.55 -15.61 -10.57
N SER A 94 27.93 -14.99 -9.45
CA SER A 94 29.31 -14.92 -8.96
C SER A 94 29.68 -16.09 -8.03
N TYR A 95 28.71 -16.88 -7.57
CA TYR A 95 28.89 -18.05 -6.70
C TYR A 95 28.56 -19.39 -7.39
N ALA A 96 28.28 -19.35 -8.70
CA ALA A 96 28.10 -20.51 -9.58
C ALA A 96 29.31 -20.65 -10.52
#